data_AF-A0A843TF92-F1
#
_entry.id   AF-A0A843TF92-F1
#
_cell.length_a   1.000
_cell.length_b   1.000
_cell.length_c   1.000
_cell.angle_alpha   90.00
_cell.angle_beta   90.00
_cell.angle_gamma   90.00
#
_symmetry.space_group_name_H-M   'P 1'
#
loop_
_entity.id
_entity.type
_entity.pdbx_description
1 polymer ?
#
loop_
_entity_poly.entity_id
_entity_poly.type
_entity_poly.pdbx_seq_one_letter_code
_entity_poly.pdbx_strand_id
1 'polypeptide(L)' 'VVLDPFMGAGSTALAAAQTGRRYVGFDTEADYVALAERRLAEVQLPLEA' A
#
# COMPACT_ATOMS: atom_id res chain seq x y z
N VAL A 1 6.33 -6.93 -8.95
CA VAL A 1 6.24 -5.57 -8.38
C VAL A 1 4.95 -4.97 -8.88
N VAL A 2 4.10 -4.42 -8.01
CA VAL A 2 2.84 -3.77 -8.37
C VAL A 2 3.05 -2.25 -8.41
N LEU A 3 2.63 -1.59 -9.48
CA LEU A 3 2.67 -0.13 -9.63
C LEU A 3 1.26 0.42 -9.55
N ASP A 4 1.04 1.44 -8.71
CA ASP A 4 -0.19 2.20 -8.66
C ASP A 4 0.10 3.72 -8.73
N PRO A 5 -0.07 4.36 -9.90
CA PRO A 5 0.22 5.79 -10.08
C PRO A 5 -0.91 6.72 -9.61
N PHE A 6 -2.01 6.17 -9.09
CA PHE A 6 -3.16 6.91 -8.55
C PHE A 6 -3.61 6.25 -7.24
N MET A 7 -2.67 6.09 -6.31
CA MET A 7 -2.84 5.16 -5.21
C MET A 7 -3.97 5.53 -4.25
N GLY A 8 -4.40 6.80 -4.22
CA GLY A 8 -5.43 7.30 -3.32
C GLY A 8 -5.20 6.82 -1.89
N ALA A 9 -6.24 6.25 -1.27
CA ALA A 9 -6.14 5.71 0.08
C ALA A 9 -5.28 4.43 0.22
N GLY A 10 -4.62 3.94 -0.84
CA GLY A 10 -3.62 2.87 -0.78
C GLY A 10 -4.17 1.44 -0.83
N SER A 11 -5.37 1.19 -1.37
CA SER A 11 -5.99 -0.16 -1.42
C SER A 11 -5.15 -1.18 -2.21
N THR A 12 -4.59 -0.77 -3.35
CA THR A 12 -3.71 -1.63 -4.17
C THR A 12 -2.44 -2.04 -3.41
N ALA A 13 -1.83 -1.08 -2.69
CA ALA A 13 -0.65 -1.32 -1.87
C ALA A 13 -0.97 -2.26 -0.69
N LEU A 14 -2.13 -2.08 -0.06
CA LEU A 14 -2.61 -2.95 1.02
C LEU A 14 -2.76 -4.40 0.55
N ALA A 15 -3.42 -4.60 -0.59
CA ALA A 15 -3.60 -5.92 -1.19
C ALA A 15 -2.26 -6.55 -1.59
N ALA A 16 -1.33 -5.75 -2.15
CA ALA A 16 0.01 -6.22 -2.48
C ALA A 16 0.76 -6.67 -1.23
N ALA A 17 0.75 -5.88 -0.15
CA ALA A 17 1.40 -6.21 1.12
C ALA A 17 0.82 -7.50 1.75
N GLN A 18 -0.50 -7.59 1.86
CA GLN A 18 -1.20 -8.77 2.42
C GLN A 18 -0.95 -10.05 1.63
N THR A 19 -0.63 -9.93 0.35
CA THR A 19 -0.36 -11.08 -0.52
C THR A 19 1.15 -11.32 -0.70
N GLY A 20 2.02 -10.62 0.04
CA GLY A 20 3.47 -10.80 -0.04
C GLY A 20 4.10 -10.30 -1.34
N ARG A 21 3.45 -9.34 -2.03
CA ARG A 21 3.97 -8.70 -3.25
C ARG A 21 4.63 -7.38 -2.90
N ARG A 22 5.78 -7.11 -3.52
CA ARG A 22 6.40 -5.77 -3.54
C ARG A 22 5.53 -4.80 -4.35
N TYR A 23 5.40 -3.56 -3.88
CA TYR A 23 4.63 -2.50 -4.52
C TYR A 23 5.37 -1.17 -4.53
N VAL A 24 4.97 -0.28 -5.43
CA VAL A 24 5.32 1.15 -5.47
C VAL A 24 4.05 1.90 -5.89
N GLY A 25 3.74 2.99 -5.22
CA GLY A 25 2.63 3.85 -5.62
C GLY A 25 2.88 5.29 -5.21
N PHE A 26 2.14 6.20 -5.84
CA PHE A 26 2.14 7.62 -5.51
C PHE A 26 0.78 8.23 -5.79
N ASP A 27 0.49 9.33 -5.10
CA ASP A 27 -0.64 10.20 -5.36
C ASP A 27 -0.17 11.66 -5.24
N THR A 28 -0.86 12.57 -5.91
CA THR A 28 -0.57 14.01 -5.81
C THR A 28 -1.19 14.64 -4.56
N GLU A 29 -2.24 14.01 -4.01
CA GLU A 29 -2.89 14.48 -2.80
C GLU A 29 -2.16 13.96 -1.56
N ALA A 30 -1.59 14.89 -0.77
CA ALA A 30 -0.77 14.54 0.39
C ALA A 30 -1.59 13.83 1.48
N ASP A 31 -2.87 14.18 1.63
CA ASP A 31 -3.77 13.54 2.58
C ASP A 31 -4.01 12.06 2.23
N TYR A 32 -4.05 11.72 0.93
CA TYR A 32 -4.14 10.33 0.48
C TYR A 32 -2.87 9.55 0.76
N VAL A 33 -1.70 10.15 0.52
CA VAL A 33 -0.41 9.52 0.85
C VAL A 33 -0.32 9.24 2.35
N ALA A 34 -0.62 10.22 3.20
CA ALA A 34 -0.59 10.05 4.65
C ALA A 34 -1.59 9.00 5.15
N LEU A 35 -2.80 8.94 4.56
CA LEU A 35 -3.78 7.91 4.85
C LEU A 35 -3.28 6.52 4.45
N ALA A 36 -2.71 6.39 3.26
CA ALA A 36 -2.17 5.12 2.77
C ALA A 36 -1.01 4.62 3.65
N GLU A 37 -0.10 5.49 4.07
CA GLU A 37 1.00 5.16 4.98
C GLU A 37 0.49 4.63 6.33
N ARG A 38 -0.49 5.30 6.94
CA ARG A 38 -1.11 4.85 8.20
C ARG A 38 -1.73 3.46 8.05
N ARG A 39 -2.48 3.23 6.97
CA ARG A 39 -3.11 1.92 6.70
C ARG A 39 -2.07 0.82 6.47
N LEU A 40 -0.98 1.13 5.78
CA LEU A 40 0.10 0.19 5.51
C LEU A 40 0.90 -0.16 6.77
N ALA A 41 1.04 0.76 7.71
CA ALA A 41 1.71 0.51 9.00
C ALA A 41 0.97 -0.50 9.89
N GLU A 42 -0.34 -0.69 9.68
CA GLU A 42 -1.16 -1.65 10.41
C GLU A 42 -1.19 -3.05 9.73
N VAL A 43 -0.59 -3.21 8.55
CA VAL A 43 -0.59 -4.49 7.84
C VAL A 43 0.34 -5.48 8.54
N GLN A 44 -0.24 -6.54 9.09
CA GLN A 44 0.53 -7.72 9.47
C GLN A 44 0.91 -8.50 8.21
N LEU A 45 2.22 -8.63 7.97
CA LEU A 45 2.72 -9.46 6.89
C LEU A 45 2.33 -10.92 7.15
N PRO A 46 2.01 -11.70 6.10
CA PRO A 46 1.82 -13.13 6.26
C PRO A 46 3.04 -13.74 6.96
N LEU A 47 2.81 -14.51 8.03
CA LEU A 47 3.84 -15.36 8.60
C LEU A 47 4.36 -16.23 7.44
N GLU A 48 5.67 -16.18 7.20
CA GLU A 48 6.31 -16.99 6.18
C GLU A 48 5.93 -18.47 6.38
N ALA A 49 5.46 -19.12 5.32
CA ALA A 49 5.23 -20.56 5.27
C ALA A 49 6.47 -21.27 4.75
#